data_AF-A0A7V2WXU8-F1
#
_entry.id   AF-A0A7V2WXU8-F1
#
_cell.length_a   1.000
_cell.length_b   1.000
_cell.length_c   1.000
_cell.angle_alpha   90.00
_cell.angle_beta   90.00
_cell.angle_gamma   90.00
#
_symmetry.space_group_name_H-M   'P 1'
#
loop_
_entity.id
_entity.type
_entity.pdbx_description
1 polymer ?
#
loop_
_entity_poly.entity_id
_entity_poly.type
_entity_poly.pdbx_seq_one_letter_code
_entity_poly.pdbx_strand_id
1 'polypeptide(L)'
;MTVPEDSRTPEEEVATDPWIGALTRLAARLDRPLAAEDLAVEPAPDAGGLAYGLRLADRAGFASLVRRATRRRIARTPPPFLLVGEGTDEVRLVEAREGDRLVVVDPVTGQRTLRSPGGLARGARHLVVLRRRPVPRTTGGAGGLRELLLQKRFWPAFAQLVTASVVINLLALATPLFMMTVYNKVIREGGLATLDVLVIGMLSLVAFELVLRALRGYVASYTGARLDAAVGREVLERLLRLPYRSFERMPAARLLERLRQLDQLRSFLTGNLPLFLVDLAFVGLFLGALFLLNGTLGLVTLAALPLFALLSWLGHRRQARHLLLHRRRVVDK
;
A
#
# COMPACT_ATOMS: atom_id res chain seq x y z
N MET A 1 24.81 -60.35 6.31
CA MET A 1 23.95 -59.69 5.30
C MET A 1 23.55 -58.35 5.89
N THR A 2 24.32 -57.32 5.54
CA THR A 2 24.28 -55.97 6.12
C THR A 2 23.12 -55.19 5.53
N VAL A 3 22.21 -54.73 6.40
CA VAL A 3 21.13 -53.80 6.07
C VAL A 3 21.77 -52.41 5.87
N PRO A 4 21.46 -51.65 4.80
CA PRO A 4 21.98 -50.30 4.65
C PRO A 4 21.26 -49.35 5.60
N GLU A 5 22.01 -48.77 6.54
CA GLU A 5 21.65 -47.57 7.30
C GLU A 5 21.67 -46.35 6.37
N ASP A 6 20.52 -45.88 5.90
CA ASP A 6 20.36 -44.47 5.53
C ASP A 6 18.89 -44.08 5.66
N SER A 7 18.49 -43.70 6.87
CA SER A 7 17.19 -43.06 7.11
C SER A 7 17.43 -41.75 7.85
N ARG A 8 17.92 -40.74 7.13
CA ARG A 8 18.01 -39.35 7.63
C ARG A 8 16.61 -38.76 7.70
N THR A 9 16.39 -37.93 8.71
CA THR A 9 15.10 -37.24 8.88
C THR A 9 14.94 -36.11 7.84
N PRO A 10 13.71 -35.75 7.42
CA PRO A 10 13.48 -34.65 6.47
C PRO A 10 14.03 -33.29 6.95
N GLU A 11 14.09 -33.08 8.27
CA GLU A 11 14.67 -31.87 8.87
C GLU A 11 16.20 -31.82 8.74
N GLU A 12 16.88 -32.97 8.79
CA GLU A 12 18.33 -33.08 8.56
C GLU A 12 18.69 -32.94 7.07
N GLU A 13 17.85 -33.45 6.15
CA GLU A 13 18.03 -33.25 4.71
C GLU A 13 17.97 -31.76 4.31
N VAL A 14 17.02 -31.02 4.89
CA VAL A 14 16.85 -29.58 4.66
C VAL A 14 18.02 -28.75 5.19
N ALA A 15 18.58 -29.15 6.34
CA ALA A 15 19.77 -28.50 6.91
C ALA A 15 21.05 -28.76 6.08
N THR A 16 21.06 -29.83 5.27
CA THR A 16 22.24 -30.27 4.52
C THR A 16 22.23 -29.81 3.05
N ASP A 17 21.12 -29.25 2.54
CA ASP A 17 21.03 -28.80 1.14
C ASP A 17 21.90 -27.56 0.86
N PRO A 18 22.98 -27.68 0.04
CA PRO A 18 23.88 -26.59 -0.28
C PRO A 18 23.21 -25.43 -1.03
N TRP A 19 22.14 -25.69 -1.78
CA TRP A 19 21.40 -24.65 -2.51
C TRP A 19 20.52 -23.81 -1.59
N ILE A 20 19.84 -24.45 -0.63
CA ILE A 20 19.01 -23.75 0.36
C ILE A 20 19.91 -22.85 1.23
N GLY A 21 21.04 -23.39 1.70
CA GLY A 21 22.03 -22.61 2.46
C GLY A 21 22.61 -21.43 1.67
N ALA A 22 22.97 -21.66 0.40
CA ALA A 22 23.52 -20.63 -0.48
C ALA A 22 22.52 -19.51 -0.77
N LEU A 23 21.27 -19.85 -1.09
CA LEU A 23 20.22 -18.87 -1.41
C LEU A 23 19.79 -18.08 -0.19
N THR A 24 19.66 -18.72 0.97
CA THR A 24 19.30 -18.05 2.23
C THR A 24 20.32 -16.96 2.60
N ARG A 25 21.61 -17.30 2.54
CA ARG A 25 22.71 -16.35 2.82
C ARG A 25 22.81 -15.24 1.78
N LEU A 26 22.65 -15.59 0.50
CA LEU A 26 22.67 -14.61 -0.58
C LEU A 26 21.49 -13.63 -0.47
N ALA A 27 20.29 -14.13 -0.16
CA ALA A 27 19.08 -13.33 -0.02
C ALA A 27 19.14 -12.39 1.18
N ALA A 28 19.68 -12.86 2.32
CA ALA A 28 19.94 -12.01 3.48
C ALA A 28 20.84 -10.80 3.13
N ARG A 29 21.81 -10.98 2.22
CA ARG A 29 22.73 -9.93 1.77
C ARG A 29 22.16 -9.02 0.69
N LEU A 30 21.04 -9.42 0.07
CA LEU A 30 20.27 -8.62 -0.88
C LEU A 30 19.05 -7.92 -0.21
N ASP A 31 19.12 -7.68 1.10
CA ASP A 31 18.05 -7.08 1.94
C ASP A 31 16.69 -7.82 1.88
N ARG A 32 16.71 -9.14 1.65
CA ARG A 32 15.51 -9.99 1.68
C ARG A 32 15.79 -11.31 2.40
N PRO A 33 15.76 -11.35 3.74
CA PRO A 33 15.93 -12.60 4.47
C PRO A 33 14.82 -13.59 4.05
N LEU A 34 15.23 -14.78 3.59
CA LEU A 34 14.37 -15.92 3.32
C LEU A 34 14.65 -16.96 4.41
N ALA A 35 13.64 -17.61 4.98
CA ALA A 35 13.87 -18.73 5.88
C ALA A 35 14.22 -19.98 5.06
N ALA A 36 15.10 -20.85 5.58
CA ALA A 36 15.43 -22.11 4.93
C ALA A 36 14.17 -22.99 4.74
N GLU A 37 13.26 -22.95 5.70
CA GLU A 37 11.95 -23.63 5.68
C GLU A 37 11.05 -23.17 4.52
N ASP A 38 11.10 -21.88 4.14
CA ASP A 38 10.31 -21.34 3.01
C ASP A 38 10.76 -21.92 1.65
N LEU A 39 12.02 -22.35 1.59
CA LEU A 39 12.70 -22.88 0.41
C LEU A 39 12.65 -24.42 0.36
N ALA A 40 12.63 -25.08 1.52
CA ALA A 40 12.70 -26.53 1.74
C ALA A 40 11.48 -27.37 1.31
N VAL A 41 10.53 -26.79 0.58
CA VAL A 41 9.21 -27.39 0.36
C VAL A 41 9.18 -28.38 -0.82
N GLU A 42 10.31 -28.64 -1.47
CA GLU A 42 10.43 -29.61 -2.56
C GLU A 42 11.61 -30.54 -2.25
N PRO A 43 11.43 -31.88 -2.28
CA PRO A 43 12.54 -32.80 -2.05
C PRO A 43 13.60 -32.60 -3.12
N ALA A 44 14.87 -32.59 -2.71
CA ALA A 44 15.99 -32.50 -3.64
C ALA A 44 15.90 -33.68 -4.63
N PRO A 45 15.91 -33.45 -5.96
CA PRO A 45 15.86 -34.55 -6.90
C PRO A 45 17.13 -35.40 -6.80
N ASP A 46 17.01 -36.72 -6.97
CA ASP A 46 18.14 -37.68 -6.99
C ASP A 46 19.23 -37.28 -8.01
N ALA A 47 18.83 -36.59 -9.08
CA ALA A 47 19.70 -35.91 -10.03
C ALA A 47 19.83 -34.42 -9.66
N GLY A 48 20.40 -34.15 -8.49
CA GLY A 48 20.68 -32.79 -8.01
C GLY A 48 21.64 -32.08 -8.96
N GLY A 49 21.37 -30.80 -9.23
CA GLY A 49 22.19 -30.04 -10.15
C GLY A 49 21.70 -28.62 -10.32
N LEU A 50 22.47 -27.83 -11.06
CA LEU A 50 22.20 -26.42 -11.38
C LEU A 50 20.71 -26.13 -11.68
N ALA A 51 20.00 -27.04 -12.37
CA ALA A 51 18.57 -26.90 -12.67
C ALA A 51 17.68 -26.78 -11.41
N TYR A 52 17.96 -27.55 -10.36
CA TYR A 52 17.26 -27.47 -9.07
C TYR A 52 17.49 -26.11 -8.41
N GLY A 53 18.74 -25.69 -8.30
CA GLY A 53 19.10 -24.37 -7.76
C GLY A 53 18.49 -23.18 -8.49
N LEU A 54 18.41 -23.26 -9.83
CA LEU A 54 17.77 -22.22 -10.64
C LEU A 54 16.25 -22.17 -10.45
N ARG A 55 15.58 -23.33 -10.33
CA ARG A 55 14.15 -23.38 -10.02
C ARG A 55 13.87 -22.78 -8.65
N LEU A 56 14.69 -23.13 -7.66
CA LEU A 56 14.57 -22.59 -6.30
C LEU A 56 14.78 -21.06 -6.27
N ALA A 57 15.78 -20.56 -7.01
CA ALA A 57 16.03 -19.13 -7.16
C ALA A 57 14.89 -18.38 -7.89
N ASP A 58 14.33 -18.96 -8.95
CA ASP A 58 13.20 -18.38 -9.67
C ASP A 58 11.96 -18.27 -8.78
N ARG A 59 11.70 -19.32 -7.98
CA ARG A 59 10.61 -19.35 -7.01
C ARG A 59 10.79 -18.34 -5.88
N ALA A 60 12.03 -18.13 -5.45
CA ALA A 60 12.40 -17.08 -4.52
C ALA A 60 12.27 -15.66 -5.12
N GLY A 61 11.96 -15.53 -6.41
CA GLY A 61 11.74 -14.26 -7.11
C GLY A 61 13.03 -13.60 -7.61
N PHE A 62 14.08 -14.39 -7.81
CA PHE A 62 15.33 -13.94 -8.42
C PHE A 62 15.38 -14.32 -9.90
N ALA A 63 15.81 -13.39 -10.73
CA ALA A 63 16.24 -13.70 -12.10
C ALA A 63 17.67 -14.25 -12.03
N SER A 64 17.86 -15.47 -12.51
CA SER A 64 19.15 -16.14 -12.51
C SER A 64 19.85 -15.97 -13.86
N LEU A 65 21.11 -15.55 -13.83
CA LEU A 65 21.98 -15.47 -15.01
C LEU A 65 23.09 -16.50 -14.87
N VAL A 66 23.02 -17.55 -15.68
CA VAL A 66 24.01 -18.62 -15.72
C VAL A 66 25.04 -18.33 -16.80
N ARG A 67 26.31 -18.41 -16.45
CA ARG A 67 27.45 -18.29 -17.39
C ARG A 67 28.49 -19.36 -17.06
N ARG A 68 29.30 -19.78 -18.04
CA ARG A 68 30.47 -20.63 -17.74
C ARG A 68 31.44 -19.90 -16.80
N ALA A 69 31.92 -20.63 -15.80
CA ALA A 69 32.93 -20.15 -14.89
C ALA A 69 34.31 -20.21 -15.58
N THR A 70 34.92 -19.04 -15.78
CA THR A 70 36.27 -18.92 -16.35
C THR A 70 37.05 -17.96 -15.47
N ARG A 71 38.36 -18.14 -15.29
CA ARG A 71 39.23 -17.26 -14.47
C ARG A 71 38.94 -15.77 -14.71
N ARG A 72 38.87 -15.36 -15.98
CA ARG A 72 38.59 -13.96 -16.38
C ARG A 72 37.19 -13.47 -15.99
N ARG A 73 36.18 -14.35 -16.00
CA ARG A 73 34.80 -14.00 -15.63
C ARG A 73 34.63 -13.93 -14.11
N ILE A 74 35.18 -14.89 -13.38
CA ILE A 74 35.18 -14.88 -11.91
C ILE A 74 35.87 -13.62 -11.36
N ALA A 75 36.99 -13.22 -11.98
CA ALA A 75 37.70 -11.99 -11.61
C ALA A 75 36.91 -10.70 -11.91
N ARG A 76 36.03 -10.71 -12.93
CA ARG A 76 35.29 -9.51 -13.38
C ARG A 76 33.90 -9.37 -12.79
N THR A 77 33.27 -10.45 -12.34
CA THR A 77 31.91 -10.40 -11.74
C THR A 77 31.98 -9.75 -10.35
N PRO A 78 31.12 -8.77 -10.04
CA PRO A 78 31.02 -8.21 -8.69
C PRO A 78 30.27 -9.20 -7.76
N PRO A 79 30.72 -9.39 -6.51
CA PRO A 79 29.98 -10.15 -5.51
C PRO A 79 28.67 -9.44 -5.11
N PRO A 80 27.62 -10.17 -4.64
CA PRO A 80 27.58 -11.61 -4.41
C PRO A 80 27.18 -12.43 -5.65
N PHE A 81 27.81 -13.59 -5.85
CA PHE A 81 27.43 -14.57 -6.88
C PHE A 81 27.71 -16.00 -6.44
N LEU A 82 27.08 -16.98 -7.09
CA LEU A 82 27.24 -18.41 -6.80
C LEU A 82 28.16 -19.06 -7.84
N LEU A 83 28.96 -20.02 -7.38
CA LEU A 83 29.75 -20.92 -8.21
C LEU A 83 29.23 -22.35 -8.01
N VAL A 84 29.06 -23.08 -9.11
CA VAL A 84 28.52 -24.45 -9.10
C VAL A 84 29.50 -25.38 -9.82
N GLY A 85 29.93 -26.41 -9.12
CA GLY A 85 30.80 -27.49 -9.62
C GLY A 85 30.05 -28.55 -10.44
N GLU A 86 30.68 -29.71 -10.64
CA GLU A 86 30.08 -30.83 -11.38
C GLU A 86 29.22 -31.73 -10.49
N GLY A 87 29.51 -31.75 -9.18
CA GLY A 87 28.71 -32.49 -8.19
C GLY A 87 27.52 -31.70 -7.67
N THR A 88 26.53 -32.43 -7.16
CA THR A 88 25.34 -31.92 -6.45
C THR A 88 25.71 -31.05 -5.24
N ASP A 89 26.87 -31.35 -4.65
CA ASP A 89 27.36 -30.81 -3.37
C ASP A 89 28.36 -29.63 -3.52
N GLU A 90 28.73 -29.26 -4.75
CA GLU A 90 29.77 -28.26 -5.01
C GLU A 90 29.21 -26.86 -5.26
N VAL A 91 28.30 -26.38 -4.41
CA VAL A 91 27.81 -25.00 -4.45
C VAL A 91 28.67 -24.14 -3.53
N ARG A 92 29.21 -23.03 -4.04
CA ARG A 92 30.02 -22.08 -3.25
C ARG A 92 29.50 -20.66 -3.45
N LEU A 93 29.31 -19.94 -2.35
CA LEU A 93 28.89 -18.54 -2.36
C LEU A 93 30.12 -17.62 -2.33
N VAL A 94 30.23 -16.70 -3.27
CA VAL A 94 31.24 -15.64 -3.22
C VAL A 94 30.61 -14.39 -2.64
N GLU A 95 31.00 -14.02 -1.42
CA GLU A 95 30.35 -12.94 -0.65
C GLU A 95 31.02 -11.57 -0.81
N ALA A 96 32.34 -11.55 -0.93
CA ALA A 96 33.13 -10.33 -0.94
C ALA A 96 34.44 -10.52 -1.71
N ARG A 97 35.07 -9.41 -2.07
CA ARG A 97 36.40 -9.37 -2.67
C ARG A 97 37.32 -8.56 -1.76
N GLU A 98 38.44 -9.15 -1.36
CA GLU A 98 39.50 -8.53 -0.59
C GLU A 98 40.76 -8.49 -1.46
N GLY A 99 41.03 -7.34 -2.08
CA GLY A 99 42.11 -7.18 -3.05
C GLY A 99 41.95 -8.11 -4.26
N ASP A 100 42.94 -8.97 -4.49
CA ASP A 100 42.95 -9.98 -5.59
C ASP A 100 42.38 -11.35 -5.15
N ARG A 101 41.88 -11.47 -3.91
CA ARG A 101 41.28 -12.70 -3.38
C ARG A 101 39.78 -12.56 -3.20
N LEU A 102 39.08 -13.68 -3.34
CA LEU A 102 37.62 -13.77 -3.15
C LEU A 102 37.32 -14.48 -1.83
N VAL A 103 36.41 -13.91 -1.05
CA VAL A 103 35.86 -14.54 0.15
C VAL A 103 34.79 -15.52 -0.30
N VAL A 104 35.13 -16.81 -0.23
CA VAL A 104 34.25 -17.91 -0.61
C VAL A 104 33.71 -18.56 0.64
N VAL A 105 32.40 -18.67 0.71
CA VAL A 105 31.66 -19.22 1.85
C VAL A 105 31.02 -20.52 1.43
N ASP A 106 31.29 -21.54 2.22
CA ASP A 106 30.60 -22.81 2.13
C ASP A 106 29.15 -22.64 2.61
N PRO A 107 28.15 -23.00 1.81
CA PRO A 107 26.75 -22.76 2.16
C PRO A 107 26.25 -23.61 3.33
N VAL A 108 26.83 -24.79 3.55
CA VAL A 108 26.42 -25.75 4.60
C VAL A 108 27.18 -25.46 5.89
N THR A 109 28.52 -25.49 5.84
CA THR A 109 29.35 -25.31 7.05
C THR A 109 29.55 -23.85 7.44
N GLY A 110 29.29 -22.93 6.52
CA GLY A 110 29.51 -21.50 6.71
C GLY A 110 30.96 -21.06 6.82
N GLN A 111 31.92 -21.95 6.60
CA GLN A 111 33.33 -21.62 6.64
C GLN A 111 33.67 -20.62 5.53
N ARG A 112 34.37 -19.55 5.92
CA ARG A 112 34.87 -18.52 5.00
C ARG A 112 36.31 -18.82 4.64
N THR A 113 36.60 -18.98 3.36
CA THR A 113 37.96 -19.20 2.86
C THR A 113 38.33 -18.15 1.82
N LEU A 114 39.55 -17.61 1.94
CA LEU A 114 40.12 -16.71 0.94
C LEU A 114 40.75 -17.55 -0.17
N ARG A 115 40.17 -17.50 -1.38
CA ARG A 115 40.70 -18.24 -2.53
C ARG A 115 41.01 -17.32 -3.70
N SER A 116 42.03 -17.69 -4.48
CA SER A 116 42.38 -17.00 -5.71
C SER A 116 41.40 -17.36 -6.83
N PRO A 117 41.09 -16.43 -7.76
CA PRO A 117 40.19 -16.69 -8.89
C PRO A 117 40.65 -17.85 -9.78
N GLY A 118 41.96 -18.10 -9.85
CA GLY A 118 42.54 -19.21 -10.62
C GLY A 118 42.31 -20.58 -9.98
N GLY A 119 42.34 -20.67 -8.65
CA GLY A 119 42.00 -21.90 -7.92
C GLY A 119 40.51 -22.24 -8.00
N LEU A 120 39.65 -21.22 -8.01
CA LEU A 120 38.20 -21.38 -8.11
C LEU A 120 37.74 -21.81 -9.52
N ALA A 121 38.45 -21.38 -10.57
CA ALA A 121 38.11 -21.75 -11.94
C ALA A 121 38.34 -23.24 -12.25
N ARG A 122 39.17 -23.95 -11.47
CA ARG A 122 39.46 -25.39 -11.69
C ARG A 122 38.36 -26.31 -11.15
N GLY A 123 37.55 -25.86 -10.21
CA GLY A 123 36.49 -26.64 -9.56
C GLY A 123 35.10 -26.05 -9.70
N ALA A 124 34.89 -25.12 -10.64
CA ALA A 124 33.58 -24.53 -10.91
C ALA A 124 33.29 -24.60 -12.41
N ARG A 125 32.15 -25.15 -12.81
CA ARG A 125 31.69 -25.15 -14.21
C ARG A 125 30.80 -23.95 -14.52
N HIS A 126 29.95 -23.56 -13.58
CA HIS A 126 28.97 -22.51 -13.78
C HIS A 126 29.10 -21.41 -12.73
N LEU A 127 28.94 -20.17 -13.20
CA LEU A 127 28.80 -18.97 -12.41
C LEU A 127 27.34 -18.51 -12.54
N VAL A 128 26.65 -18.39 -11.41
CA VAL A 128 25.25 -17.96 -11.36
C VAL A 128 25.18 -16.62 -10.65
N VAL A 129 24.72 -15.60 -11.36
CA VAL A 129 24.42 -14.29 -10.77
C VAL A 129 22.92 -14.22 -10.56
N LEU A 130 22.52 -14.02 -9.31
CA LEU A 130 21.14 -13.77 -8.96
C LEU A 130 20.91 -12.28 -8.96
N ARG A 131 20.02 -11.82 -9.84
CA ARG A 131 19.53 -10.45 -9.83
C ARG A 131 18.11 -10.48 -9.33
N ARG A 132 17.69 -9.45 -8.61
CA ARG A 132 16.28 -9.28 -8.29
C ARG A 132 15.49 -9.26 -9.59
N ARG A 133 14.53 -10.17 -9.75
CA ARG A 133 13.56 -10.04 -10.84
C ARG A 133 12.77 -8.78 -10.51
N PRO A 134 12.75 -7.74 -11.36
CA PRO A 134 11.85 -6.63 -11.14
C PRO A 134 10.46 -7.24 -11.20
N VAL A 135 9.82 -7.41 -10.04
CA VAL A 135 8.37 -7.62 -9.98
C VAL A 135 7.83 -6.47 -10.82
N PRO A 136 7.06 -6.74 -11.91
CA PRO A 136 6.42 -5.69 -12.66
C PRO A 136 5.74 -4.83 -11.61
N ARG A 137 6.24 -3.60 -11.45
CA ARG A 137 5.49 -2.59 -10.75
C ARG A 137 4.30 -2.41 -11.68
N THR A 138 3.24 -3.18 -11.47
CA THR A 138 1.93 -2.78 -11.92
C THR A 138 1.84 -1.37 -11.37
N THR A 139 1.89 -0.43 -12.29
CA THR A 139 1.84 0.99 -12.03
C THR A 139 0.45 1.28 -11.49
N GLY A 140 0.22 0.89 -10.23
CA GLY A 140 -0.78 1.47 -9.34
C GLY A 140 -0.36 2.85 -8.86
N GLY A 141 0.67 3.45 -9.48
CA GLY A 141 0.98 4.86 -9.34
C GLY A 141 0.03 5.65 -10.23
N ALA A 142 -1.08 6.11 -9.65
CA ALA A 142 -1.95 7.22 -10.07
C ALA A 142 -2.58 7.20 -11.49
N GLY A 143 -2.00 6.52 -12.50
CA GLY A 143 -2.44 6.52 -13.90
C GLY A 143 -3.65 5.62 -14.16
N GLY A 144 -3.61 4.36 -13.72
CA GLY A 144 -4.75 3.45 -13.83
C GLY A 144 -5.90 3.82 -12.89
N LEU A 145 -5.59 4.46 -11.75
CA LEU A 145 -6.59 5.08 -10.87
C LEU A 145 -7.27 6.26 -11.57
N ARG A 146 -6.53 7.14 -12.25
CA ARG A 146 -7.12 8.20 -13.08
C ARG A 146 -8.02 7.64 -14.18
N GLU A 147 -7.62 6.59 -14.89
CA GLU A 147 -8.44 5.97 -15.95
C GLU A 147 -9.70 5.28 -15.42
N LEU A 148 -9.63 4.64 -14.24
CA LEU A 148 -10.80 4.06 -13.55
C LEU A 148 -11.69 5.13 -12.89
N LEU A 149 -11.11 6.20 -12.36
CA LEU A 149 -11.82 7.36 -11.80
C LEU A 149 -12.52 8.18 -12.89
N LEU A 150 -11.96 8.19 -14.11
CA LEU A 150 -12.52 8.84 -15.30
C LEU A 150 -13.47 7.93 -16.10
N GLN A 151 -13.77 6.73 -15.60
CA GLN A 151 -14.73 5.86 -16.25
C GLN A 151 -16.10 6.54 -16.25
N LYS A 152 -16.53 7.02 -17.44
CA LYS A 152 -17.72 7.84 -17.73
C LYS A 152 -19.03 7.39 -17.07
N ARG A 153 -19.09 6.16 -16.55
CA ARG A 153 -20.26 5.56 -15.91
C ARG A 153 -20.63 6.19 -14.56
N PHE A 154 -19.71 6.86 -13.86
CA PHE A 154 -19.96 7.46 -12.54
C PHE A 154 -20.13 8.99 -12.54
N TRP A 155 -19.82 9.65 -13.66
CA TRP A 155 -20.02 11.10 -13.84
C TRP A 155 -21.45 11.61 -13.56
N PRO A 156 -22.54 10.92 -13.94
CA PRO A 156 -23.89 11.44 -13.65
C PRO A 156 -24.22 11.46 -12.16
N ALA A 157 -23.85 10.43 -11.39
CA ALA A 157 -24.05 10.40 -9.94
C ALA A 157 -23.19 11.45 -9.24
N PHE A 158 -21.96 11.64 -9.74
CA PHE A 158 -21.05 12.65 -9.25
C PHE A 158 -21.58 14.08 -9.48
N ALA A 159 -22.09 14.36 -10.68
CA ALA A 159 -22.70 15.64 -11.03
C ALA A 159 -23.93 15.95 -10.17
N GLN A 160 -24.76 14.95 -9.83
CA GLN A 160 -25.89 15.11 -8.92
C GLN A 160 -25.43 15.54 -7.52
N LEU A 161 -24.40 14.88 -6.98
CA LEU A 161 -23.85 15.19 -5.66
C LEU A 161 -23.21 16.58 -5.59
N VAL A 162 -22.46 16.97 -6.62
CA VAL A 162 -21.87 18.31 -6.73
C VAL A 162 -22.96 19.35 -6.84
N THR A 163 -23.94 19.17 -7.72
CA THR A 163 -25.05 20.12 -7.90
C THR A 163 -25.85 20.28 -6.61
N ALA A 164 -26.17 19.19 -5.92
CA ALA A 164 -26.83 19.25 -4.61
C ALA A 164 -25.99 20.03 -3.58
N SER A 165 -24.68 19.78 -3.54
CA SER A 165 -23.76 20.49 -2.63
C SER A 165 -23.70 21.99 -2.92
N VAL A 166 -23.66 22.37 -4.19
CA VAL A 166 -23.70 23.78 -4.62
C VAL A 166 -24.99 24.45 -4.16
N VAL A 167 -26.15 23.83 -4.40
CA VAL A 167 -27.45 24.40 -4.01
C VAL A 167 -27.58 24.51 -2.48
N ILE A 168 -27.18 23.49 -1.73
CA ILE A 168 -27.19 23.51 -0.26
C ILE A 168 -26.29 24.62 0.27
N ASN A 169 -25.07 24.73 -0.24
CA ASN A 169 -24.15 25.76 0.23
C ASN A 169 -24.64 27.18 -0.14
N LEU A 170 -25.30 27.37 -1.29
CA LEU A 170 -25.94 28.64 -1.64
C LEU A 170 -27.13 28.97 -0.72
N LEU A 171 -27.97 27.99 -0.39
CA LEU A 171 -29.06 28.16 0.58
C LEU A 171 -28.50 28.56 1.96
N ALA A 172 -27.37 27.99 2.37
CA ALA A 172 -26.74 28.33 3.63
C ALA A 172 -26.25 29.80 3.70
N LEU A 173 -26.04 30.50 2.57
CA LEU A 173 -25.80 31.95 2.55
C LEU A 173 -27.05 32.77 2.92
N ALA A 174 -28.24 32.18 2.85
CA ALA A 174 -29.47 32.89 3.24
C ALA A 174 -29.45 33.27 4.73
N THR A 175 -28.79 32.49 5.59
CA THR A 175 -28.69 32.77 7.04
C THR A 175 -28.01 34.11 7.35
N PRO A 176 -26.77 34.37 6.90
CA PRO A 176 -26.14 35.67 7.12
C PRO A 176 -26.89 36.83 6.43
N LEU A 177 -27.47 36.61 5.24
CA LEU A 177 -28.26 37.63 4.54
C LEU A 177 -29.57 37.96 5.27
N PHE A 178 -30.23 36.95 5.85
CA PHE A 178 -31.40 37.12 6.70
C PHE A 178 -31.05 37.95 7.92
N MET A 179 -29.98 37.59 8.64
CA MET A 179 -29.55 38.36 9.82
C MET A 179 -29.24 39.81 9.46
N MET A 180 -28.57 40.04 8.33
CA MET A 180 -28.33 41.39 7.82
C MET A 180 -29.63 42.15 7.55
N THR A 181 -30.61 41.49 6.91
CA THR A 181 -31.91 42.10 6.58
C THR A 181 -32.72 42.40 7.84
N VAL A 182 -32.74 41.50 8.82
CA VAL A 182 -33.40 41.72 10.12
C VAL A 182 -32.76 42.92 10.82
N TYR A 183 -31.43 42.98 10.89
CA TYR A 183 -30.75 44.09 11.57
C TYR A 183 -30.97 45.43 10.88
N ASN A 184 -30.82 45.48 9.55
CA ASN A 184 -30.91 46.74 8.82
C ASN A 184 -32.36 47.21 8.68
N LYS A 185 -33.31 46.30 8.46
CA LYS A 185 -34.68 46.66 8.11
C LYS A 185 -35.64 46.55 9.29
N VAL A 186 -35.62 45.45 10.02
CA VAL A 186 -36.57 45.24 11.12
C VAL A 186 -36.16 46.05 12.36
N ILE A 187 -34.89 45.99 12.73
CA ILE A 187 -34.43 46.66 13.96
C ILE A 187 -34.31 48.18 13.76
N ARG A 188 -33.78 48.67 12.63
CA ARG A 188 -33.64 50.11 12.41
C ARG A 188 -34.93 50.80 11.97
N GLU A 189 -35.72 50.18 11.08
CA GLU A 189 -36.92 50.81 10.51
C GLU A 189 -38.22 50.43 11.24
N GLY A 190 -38.17 49.49 12.21
CA GLY A 190 -39.32 49.11 13.04
C GLY A 190 -40.41 48.29 12.33
N GLY A 191 -40.14 47.76 11.13
CA GLY A 191 -41.10 47.02 10.31
C GLY A 191 -41.37 45.59 10.80
N LEU A 192 -42.21 45.41 11.81
CA LEU A 192 -42.58 44.08 12.33
C LEU A 192 -43.29 43.21 11.28
N ALA A 193 -44.14 43.78 10.43
CA ALA A 193 -44.83 43.03 9.37
C ALA A 193 -43.88 42.39 8.36
N THR A 194 -42.72 43.00 8.09
CA THR A 194 -41.68 42.39 7.24
C THR A 194 -40.93 41.25 7.92
N LEU A 195 -40.87 41.24 9.25
CA LEU A 195 -40.23 40.17 10.01
C LEU A 195 -40.99 38.86 9.84
N ASP A 196 -42.32 38.88 9.96
CA ASP A 196 -43.16 37.66 9.88
C ASP A 196 -42.95 36.94 8.53
N VAL A 197 -42.99 37.69 7.43
CA VAL A 197 -42.74 37.16 6.08
C VAL A 197 -41.32 36.59 5.97
N LEU A 198 -40.33 37.30 6.50
CA LEU A 198 -38.93 36.89 6.44
C LEU A 198 -38.67 35.62 7.28
N VAL A 199 -39.31 35.49 8.44
CA VAL A 199 -39.23 34.31 9.32
C VAL A 199 -39.85 33.09 8.65
N ILE A 200 -41.05 33.22 8.05
CA ILE A 200 -41.69 32.11 7.33
C ILE A 200 -40.83 31.68 6.13
N GLY A 201 -40.27 32.65 5.40
CA GLY A 201 -39.33 32.40 4.30
C GLY A 201 -38.09 31.64 4.77
N MET A 202 -37.47 32.08 5.87
CA MET A 202 -36.31 31.42 6.46
C MET A 202 -36.63 30.00 6.94
N LEU A 203 -37.75 29.80 7.64
CA LEU A 203 -38.17 28.47 8.10
C LEU A 203 -38.32 27.51 6.93
N SER A 204 -38.95 27.97 5.85
CA SER A 204 -39.11 27.19 4.62
C SER A 204 -37.76 26.88 3.95
N LEU A 205 -36.84 27.85 3.95
CA LEU A 205 -35.50 27.70 3.40
C LEU A 205 -34.66 26.68 4.19
N VAL A 206 -34.68 26.76 5.53
CA VAL A 206 -34.01 25.81 6.42
C VAL A 206 -34.61 24.41 6.29
N ALA A 207 -35.95 24.29 6.20
CA ALA A 207 -36.60 23.01 5.97
C ALA A 207 -36.16 22.39 4.63
N PHE A 208 -36.10 23.19 3.57
CA PHE A 208 -35.63 22.73 2.26
C PHE A 208 -34.15 22.36 2.27
N GLU A 209 -33.30 23.16 2.93
CA GLU A 209 -31.88 22.85 3.12
C GLU A 209 -31.70 21.50 3.83
N LEU A 210 -32.48 21.23 4.89
CA LEU A 210 -32.44 19.97 5.64
C LEU A 210 -32.81 18.77 4.74
N VAL A 211 -33.89 18.89 3.97
CA VAL A 211 -34.31 17.84 3.02
C VAL A 211 -33.24 17.57 1.97
N LEU A 212 -32.66 18.62 1.39
CA LEU A 212 -31.58 18.48 0.41
C LEU A 212 -30.33 17.85 1.02
N ARG A 213 -29.94 18.23 2.24
CA ARG A 213 -28.83 17.61 2.96
C ARG A 213 -29.06 16.12 3.20
N ALA A 214 -30.27 15.73 3.59
CA ALA A 214 -30.65 14.33 3.78
C ALA A 214 -30.59 13.55 2.46
N LEU A 215 -31.18 14.09 1.39
CA LEU A 215 -31.17 13.47 0.07
C LEU A 215 -29.74 13.33 -0.48
N ARG A 216 -28.90 14.36 -0.33
CA ARG A 216 -27.48 14.30 -0.70
C ARG A 216 -26.76 13.19 0.07
N GLY A 217 -26.99 13.07 1.38
CA GLY A 217 -26.42 12.02 2.22
C GLY A 217 -26.86 10.61 1.78
N TYR A 218 -28.13 10.43 1.41
CA TYR A 218 -28.64 9.19 0.85
C TYR A 218 -27.97 8.84 -0.49
N VAL A 219 -27.91 9.79 -1.44
CA VAL A 219 -27.27 9.58 -2.75
C VAL A 219 -25.79 9.28 -2.61
N ALA A 220 -25.09 9.96 -1.69
CA ALA A 220 -23.67 9.72 -1.42
C ALA A 220 -23.45 8.31 -0.87
N SER A 221 -24.28 7.89 0.09
CA SER A 221 -24.22 6.54 0.68
C SER A 221 -24.52 5.45 -0.36
N TYR A 222 -25.56 5.65 -1.18
CA TYR A 222 -25.93 4.72 -2.25
C TYR A 222 -24.83 4.60 -3.32
N THR A 223 -24.25 5.73 -3.72
CA THR A 223 -23.15 5.77 -4.70
C THR A 223 -21.90 5.10 -4.15
N GLY A 224 -21.57 5.34 -2.87
CA GLY A 224 -20.48 4.67 -2.15
C GLY A 224 -20.66 3.16 -2.13
N ALA A 225 -21.84 2.67 -1.72
CA ALA A 225 -22.14 1.23 -1.67
C ALA A 225 -22.02 0.54 -3.04
N ARG A 226 -22.45 1.21 -4.12
CA ARG A 226 -22.30 0.68 -5.49
C ARG A 226 -20.83 0.62 -5.94
N LEU A 227 -20.04 1.61 -5.58
CA LEU A 227 -18.60 1.63 -5.84
C LEU A 227 -17.91 0.49 -5.08
N ASP A 228 -18.21 0.31 -3.81
CA ASP A 228 -17.65 -0.76 -2.99
C ASP A 228 -18.01 -2.15 -3.55
N ALA A 229 -19.26 -2.36 -3.98
CA ALA A 229 -19.69 -3.62 -4.60
C ALA A 229 -19.00 -3.91 -5.94
N ALA A 230 -18.79 -2.90 -6.79
CA ALA A 230 -18.09 -3.05 -8.07
C ALA A 230 -16.61 -3.40 -7.89
N VAL A 231 -15.97 -2.83 -6.86
CA VAL A 231 -14.56 -3.05 -6.56
C VAL A 231 -14.33 -4.38 -5.84
N GLY A 232 -15.19 -4.70 -4.87
CA GLY A 232 -15.14 -5.98 -4.16
C GLY A 232 -15.20 -7.17 -5.11
N ARG A 233 -16.00 -7.07 -6.19
CA ARG A 233 -16.06 -8.10 -7.24
C ARG A 233 -14.76 -8.23 -8.03
N GLU A 234 -14.14 -7.13 -8.44
CA GLU A 234 -12.88 -7.16 -9.21
C GLU A 234 -11.72 -7.69 -8.36
N VAL A 235 -11.67 -7.33 -7.07
CA VAL A 235 -10.68 -7.84 -6.12
C VAL A 235 -10.91 -9.34 -5.89
N LEU A 236 -12.16 -9.76 -5.68
CA LEU A 236 -12.53 -11.16 -5.49
C LEU A 236 -12.21 -12.01 -6.74
N GLU A 237 -12.55 -11.52 -7.94
CA GLU A 237 -12.23 -12.21 -9.20
C GLU A 237 -10.72 -12.33 -9.43
N ARG A 238 -9.93 -11.31 -9.05
CA ARG A 238 -8.46 -11.37 -9.12
C ARG A 238 -7.86 -12.33 -8.08
N LEU A 239 -8.43 -12.38 -6.88
CA LEU A 239 -8.02 -13.34 -5.85
C LEU A 239 -8.34 -14.78 -6.25
N LEU A 240 -9.51 -15.02 -6.85
CA LEU A 240 -9.94 -16.33 -7.34
C LEU A 240 -9.18 -16.80 -8.58
N ARG A 241 -8.60 -15.87 -9.36
CA ARG A 241 -7.73 -16.18 -10.51
C ARG A 241 -6.26 -16.37 -10.14
N LEU A 242 -5.87 -16.13 -8.89
CA LEU A 242 -4.51 -16.42 -8.46
C LEU A 242 -4.32 -17.94 -8.35
N PRO A 243 -3.29 -18.52 -8.98
CA PRO A 243 -3.05 -19.96 -8.93
C PRO A 243 -2.84 -20.42 -7.48
N TYR A 244 -3.54 -21.50 -7.12
CA TYR A 244 -3.64 -22.16 -5.80
C TYR A 244 -2.32 -22.34 -5.04
N ARG A 245 -1.17 -22.25 -5.71
CA ARG A 245 0.18 -22.45 -5.16
C ARG A 245 0.78 -21.24 -4.42
N SER A 246 0.08 -20.10 -4.37
CA SER A 246 0.52 -18.90 -3.64
C SER A 246 -0.20 -18.68 -2.30
N PHE A 247 -1.23 -19.48 -2.00
CA PHE A 247 -2.05 -19.35 -0.78
C PHE A 247 -1.36 -19.84 0.50
N GLU A 248 -0.25 -20.60 0.39
CA GLU A 248 0.50 -21.10 1.55
C GLU A 248 1.56 -20.13 2.12
N ARG A 249 2.00 -19.09 1.38
CA ARG A 249 3.30 -18.43 1.69
C ARG A 249 3.29 -16.92 1.84
N MET A 250 2.15 -16.33 2.17
CA MET A 250 2.09 -14.95 2.62
C MET A 250 0.95 -14.87 3.64
N PRO A 251 1.12 -14.24 4.82
CA PRO A 251 0.00 -14.09 5.73
C PRO A 251 -1.10 -13.38 4.96
N ALA A 252 -2.22 -14.07 4.69
CA ALA A 252 -3.33 -13.53 3.91
C ALA A 252 -3.75 -12.15 4.46
N ALA A 253 -3.57 -11.95 5.76
CA ALA A 253 -3.71 -10.69 6.48
C ALA A 253 -2.90 -9.51 5.89
N ARG A 254 -1.64 -9.66 5.46
CA ARG A 254 -0.85 -8.52 4.92
C ARG A 254 -1.23 -8.15 3.49
N LEU A 255 -1.71 -9.10 2.70
CA LEU A 255 -2.21 -8.84 1.35
C LEU A 255 -3.62 -8.23 1.41
N LEU A 256 -4.49 -8.76 2.27
CA LEU A 256 -5.78 -8.14 2.59
C LEU A 256 -5.61 -6.73 3.13
N GLU A 257 -4.66 -6.49 4.04
CA GLU A 257 -4.43 -5.16 4.61
C GLU A 257 -3.99 -4.15 3.54
N ARG A 258 -3.14 -4.56 2.59
CA ARG A 258 -2.74 -3.69 1.47
C ARG A 258 -3.87 -3.44 0.48
N LEU A 259 -4.69 -4.45 0.18
CA LEU A 259 -5.87 -4.29 -0.66
C LEU A 259 -6.89 -3.36 0.00
N ARG A 260 -7.14 -3.54 1.30
CA ARG A 260 -7.99 -2.67 2.11
C ARG A 260 -7.49 -1.24 2.13
N GLN A 261 -6.19 -1.01 2.26
CA GLN A 261 -5.59 0.33 2.20
C GLN A 261 -5.76 0.99 0.82
N LEU A 262 -5.69 0.22 -0.26
CA LEU A 262 -5.93 0.71 -1.62
C LEU A 262 -7.41 1.00 -1.87
N ASP A 263 -8.32 0.16 -1.38
CA ASP A 263 -9.77 0.38 -1.44
C ASP A 263 -10.18 1.60 -0.61
N GLN A 264 -9.58 1.78 0.56
CA GLN A 264 -9.84 2.92 1.43
C GLN A 264 -9.32 4.24 0.83
N LEU A 265 -8.15 4.22 0.19
CA LEU A 265 -7.63 5.37 -0.55
C LEU A 265 -8.51 5.70 -1.75
N ARG A 266 -9.01 4.69 -2.46
CA ARG A 266 -9.92 4.85 -3.60
C ARG A 266 -11.29 5.35 -3.18
N SER A 267 -11.93 4.76 -2.17
CA SER A 267 -13.24 5.20 -1.68
C SER A 267 -13.19 6.61 -1.14
N PHE A 268 -12.06 7.00 -0.53
CA PHE A 268 -11.80 8.39 -0.15
C PHE A 268 -11.75 9.32 -1.36
N LEU A 269 -10.97 9.00 -2.40
CA LEU A 269 -10.82 9.80 -3.61
C LEU A 269 -12.11 9.91 -4.44
N THR A 270 -12.92 8.84 -4.49
CA THR A 270 -14.11 8.77 -5.35
C THR A 270 -15.40 9.17 -4.65
N GLY A 271 -15.48 8.95 -3.33
CA GLY A 271 -16.67 9.22 -2.54
C GLY A 271 -16.64 10.61 -1.90
N ASN A 272 -15.66 10.86 -1.04
CA ASN A 272 -15.72 12.03 -0.14
C ASN A 272 -14.87 13.22 -0.60
N LEU A 273 -13.75 12.95 -1.29
CA LEU A 273 -12.80 13.99 -1.70
C LEU A 273 -13.44 15.09 -2.57
N PRO A 274 -14.25 14.77 -3.59
CA PRO A 274 -14.70 15.84 -4.46
C PRO A 274 -15.83 16.68 -3.84
N LEU A 275 -16.67 16.08 -2.98
CA LEU A 275 -17.64 16.83 -2.18
C LEU A 275 -16.89 17.78 -1.23
N PHE A 276 -15.83 17.28 -0.58
CA PHE A 276 -14.96 18.09 0.25
C PHE A 276 -14.33 19.27 -0.53
N LEU A 277 -13.90 19.06 -1.78
CA LEU A 277 -13.37 20.15 -2.62
C LEU A 277 -14.43 21.21 -2.92
N VAL A 278 -15.67 20.81 -3.21
CA VAL A 278 -16.79 21.74 -3.41
C VAL A 278 -17.06 22.52 -2.13
N ASP A 279 -17.18 21.84 -0.99
CA ASP A 279 -17.42 22.49 0.30
C ASP A 279 -16.27 23.45 0.65
N LEU A 280 -15.02 23.09 0.38
CA LEU A 280 -13.85 23.95 0.59
C LEU A 280 -13.88 25.22 -0.29
N ALA A 281 -14.30 25.11 -1.55
CA ALA A 281 -14.49 26.27 -2.41
C ALA A 281 -15.57 27.22 -1.86
N PHE A 282 -16.65 26.65 -1.32
CA PHE A 282 -17.70 27.43 -0.67
C PHE A 282 -17.26 28.06 0.64
N VAL A 283 -16.36 27.46 1.42
CA VAL A 283 -15.76 28.12 2.60
C VAL A 283 -15.13 29.45 2.21
N GLY A 284 -14.40 29.50 1.08
CA GLY A 284 -13.83 30.75 0.56
C GLY A 284 -14.89 31.77 0.18
N LEU A 285 -15.96 31.33 -0.48
CA LEU A 285 -17.11 32.18 -0.84
C LEU A 285 -17.84 32.73 0.40
N PHE A 286 -18.05 31.89 1.43
CA PHE A 286 -18.61 32.31 2.72
C PHE A 286 -17.72 33.33 3.43
N LEU A 287 -16.41 33.11 3.45
CA LEU A 287 -15.47 34.07 4.01
C LEU A 287 -15.54 35.41 3.26
N GLY A 288 -15.53 35.38 1.93
CA GLY A 288 -15.69 36.57 1.10
C GLY A 288 -16.99 37.32 1.40
N ALA A 289 -18.11 36.60 1.48
CA ALA A 289 -19.40 37.17 1.86
C ALA A 289 -19.39 37.80 3.25
N LEU A 290 -18.74 37.16 4.24
CA LEU A 290 -18.57 37.71 5.59
C LEU A 290 -17.71 38.96 5.60
N PHE A 291 -16.60 38.98 4.85
CA PHE A 291 -15.74 40.16 4.71
C PHE A 291 -16.48 41.34 4.08
N LEU A 292 -17.35 41.08 3.09
CA LEU A 292 -18.21 42.10 2.49
C LEU A 292 -19.28 42.63 3.47
N LEU A 293 -19.79 41.79 4.38
CA LEU A 293 -20.71 42.21 5.43
C LEU A 293 -20.01 43.05 6.50
N ASN A 294 -18.95 42.52 7.10
CA ASN A 294 -18.17 43.14 8.16
C ASN A 294 -16.78 42.52 8.24
N GLY A 295 -15.75 43.31 7.93
CA GLY A 295 -14.36 42.84 7.94
C GLY A 295 -13.90 42.24 9.28
N THR A 296 -14.43 42.74 10.40
CA THR A 296 -14.12 42.20 11.74
C THR A 296 -14.72 40.79 11.92
N LEU A 297 -15.96 40.56 11.49
CA LEU A 297 -16.56 39.23 11.52
C LEU A 297 -15.78 38.25 10.63
N GLY A 298 -15.39 38.68 9.42
CA GLY A 298 -14.55 37.90 8.52
C GLY A 298 -13.20 37.51 9.15
N LEU A 299 -12.52 38.46 9.81
CA LEU A 299 -11.26 38.21 10.52
C LEU A 299 -11.43 37.22 11.69
N VAL A 300 -12.49 37.38 12.50
CA VAL A 300 -12.77 36.47 13.62
C VAL A 300 -13.02 35.05 13.10
N THR A 301 -13.82 34.88 12.03
CA THR A 301 -14.06 33.57 11.43
C THR A 301 -12.80 32.99 10.80
N LEU A 302 -12.00 33.81 10.11
CA LEU A 302 -10.72 33.38 9.53
C LEU A 302 -9.73 32.90 10.60
N ALA A 303 -9.68 33.58 11.77
CA ALA A 303 -8.84 33.17 12.90
C ALA A 303 -9.39 31.90 13.61
N ALA A 304 -10.71 31.68 13.59
CA ALA A 304 -11.33 30.48 14.17
C ALA A 304 -11.03 29.20 13.36
N LEU A 305 -10.91 29.29 12.03
CA LEU A 305 -10.59 28.15 11.16
C LEU A 305 -9.30 27.38 11.56
N PRO A 306 -8.13 28.02 11.68
CA PRO A 306 -6.90 27.32 12.07
C PRO A 306 -6.95 26.83 13.52
N LEU A 307 -7.61 27.56 14.43
CA LEU A 307 -7.81 27.11 15.80
C LEU A 307 -8.62 25.81 15.83
N PHE A 308 -9.71 25.74 15.07
CA PHE A 308 -10.53 24.53 14.96
C PHE A 308 -9.75 23.37 14.33
N ALA A 309 -8.97 23.64 13.28
CA ALA A 309 -8.09 22.64 12.66
C ALA A 309 -7.05 22.10 13.66
N LEU A 310 -6.45 22.96 14.47
CA LEU A 310 -5.48 22.59 15.51
C LEU A 310 -6.13 21.72 16.59
N LEU A 311 -7.32 22.11 17.08
CA LEU A 311 -8.08 21.33 18.06
C LEU A 311 -8.47 19.95 17.51
N SER A 312 -8.94 19.90 16.26
CA SER A 312 -9.30 18.65 15.59
C SER A 312 -8.08 17.72 15.42
N TRP A 313 -6.93 18.28 15.03
CA TRP A 313 -5.67 17.53 14.93
C TRP A 313 -5.20 16.98 16.28
N LEU A 314 -5.28 17.79 17.34
CA LEU A 314 -4.93 17.36 18.69
C LEU A 314 -5.87 16.26 19.21
N GLY A 315 -7.17 16.38 18.93
CA GLY A 315 -8.18 15.36 19.23
C GLY A 315 -7.88 14.03 18.53
N HIS A 316 -7.60 14.06 17.23
CA HIS A 316 -7.26 12.87 16.46
C HIS A 316 -5.95 12.22 16.96
N ARG A 317 -4.95 13.03 17.35
CA ARG A 317 -3.71 12.52 17.96
C ARG A 317 -3.97 11.84 19.31
N ARG A 318 -4.91 12.35 20.13
CA ARG A 318 -5.28 11.73 21.41
C ARG A 318 -6.01 10.40 21.23
N GLN A 319 -6.95 10.32 20.28
CA GLN A 319 -7.66 9.07 19.98
C GLN A 319 -6.72 7.98 19.44
N ALA A 320 -5.79 8.36 18.56
CA ALA A 320 -4.76 7.42 18.07
C ALA A 320 -3.89 6.86 19.20
N ARG A 321 -3.59 7.65 20.23
CA ARG A 321 -2.83 7.19 21.42
C ARG A 321 -3.62 6.19 22.27
N HIS A 322 -4.93 6.39 22.46
CA HIS A 322 -5.75 5.45 23.24
C HIS A 322 -5.91 4.08 22.57
N LEU A 323 -6.02 4.03 21.25
CA LEU A 323 -6.14 2.77 20.49
C LEU A 323 -4.84 1.92 20.55
N LEU A 324 -3.68 2.56 20.67
CA LEU A 324 -2.40 1.86 20.80
C LEU A 324 -2.21 1.21 22.18
N LEU A 325 -2.83 1.77 23.23
CA LEU A 325 -2.76 1.24 24.60
C LEU A 325 -3.67 0.01 24.81
N HIS A 326 -4.84 -0.04 24.17
CA HIS A 326 -5.71 -1.22 24.22
C HIS A 326 -5.15 -2.41 23.44
N ARG A 327 -4.45 -2.18 22.32
CA ARG A 327 -3.87 -3.26 21.53
C ARG A 327 -2.73 -4.01 22.23
N ARG A 328 -2.05 -3.37 23.20
CA ARG A 328 -1.02 -4.04 24.02
C ARG A 328 -1.60 -5.02 25.05
N ARG A 329 -2.79 -4.75 25.61
CA ARG A 329 -3.39 -5.61 26.64
C ARG A 329 -3.98 -6.93 26.12
N VAL A 330 -4.20 -7.06 24.82
CA VAL A 330 -4.78 -8.27 24.20
C VAL A 330 -3.69 -9.23 23.68
N VAL A 331 -2.43 -8.79 23.63
CA VAL A 331 -1.30 -9.62 23.16
C VAL A 331 -0.52 -10.25 24.34
N ASP A 332 -0.61 -9.66 25.54
CA ASP A 332 0.02 -10.16 26.77
C ASP A 332 -0.90 -11.07 27.62
N LYS A 333 -2.00 -11.60 27.05
CA LYS A 333 -2.95 -12.47 27.74
C LYS A 333 -3.27 -13.69 26.90
#